data_AF-A0A6M4H9J1-F1
#
_entry.id   AF-A0A6M4H9J1-F1
#
_cell.length_a   1.000
_cell.length_b   1.000
_cell.length_c   1.000
_cell.angle_alpha   90.00
_cell.angle_beta   90.00
_cell.angle_gamma   90.00
#
_symmetry.space_group_name_H-M   'P 1'
#
loop_
_entity.id
_entity.type
_entity.pdbx_description
1 polymer ?
#
loop_
_entity_poly.entity_id
_entity_poly.type
_entity_poly.pdbx_seq_one_letter_code
_entity_poly.pdbx_strand_id
1 'polypeptide(L)'
;MIAPGATLGLLGGGQLGRMFTVAARTLGYRVTVLDPDPLSPAAEFATGHLNTAYTHPVSLDELAQTCAAVTTEFENAPAEALTALAARTIVRPSGSAVAVAQDREREKGFLAEHGFPLGPYAAIHTEADIAAALARVKLPALLKTARFGYDGKGQATIASGADLERVFVEWKRVPCVLEQRLVLEKELSVILARSASGAVAVFPVAENAHARGILDISIAPARVPEALAAEATALATRLAAALDYVGVLAVEIFVVGGKLFINEIAPRPHNSGHYTIDACRTSQFEQQVRVLCDLPLGDPSLHTPAVMVNLLGDIWRDGEPRWEAVLRHPGAHLHLYGKRDARPGRKMGHVTVCEATLERALEVALAIRKDLGIAESG
;
A
#
# COMPACT_ATOMS: atom_id res chain seq x y z
N MET A 1 2.81 15.84 -20.74
CA MET A 1 4.10 15.12 -20.62
C MET A 1 5.22 16.01 -20.07
N ILE A 2 5.89 15.58 -19.00
CA ILE A 2 7.06 16.22 -18.37
C ILE A 2 8.32 15.45 -18.80
N ALA A 3 9.26 16.09 -19.49
CA ALA A 3 10.47 15.43 -19.98
C ALA A 3 11.48 15.10 -18.86
N PRO A 4 12.29 14.03 -19.00
CA PRO A 4 13.45 13.78 -18.15
C PRO A 4 14.36 15.01 -17.97
N GLY A 5 15.00 15.13 -16.80
CA GLY A 5 15.80 16.28 -16.38
C GLY A 5 15.06 17.26 -15.45
N ALA A 6 13.73 17.22 -15.45
CA ALA A 6 12.90 17.97 -14.50
C ALA A 6 13.06 17.46 -13.05
N THR A 7 12.66 18.28 -12.08
CA THR A 7 12.58 17.89 -10.67
C THR A 7 11.16 17.45 -10.32
N LEU A 8 11.02 16.30 -9.67
CA LEU A 8 9.77 15.78 -9.12
C LEU A 8 9.75 15.98 -7.60
N GLY A 9 8.62 16.42 -7.05
CA GLY A 9 8.42 16.54 -5.62
C GLY A 9 7.82 15.26 -5.04
N LEU A 10 8.25 14.90 -3.84
CA LEU A 10 7.77 13.72 -3.14
C LEU A 10 7.41 14.09 -1.68
N LEU A 11 6.13 13.99 -1.33
CA LEU A 11 5.64 14.08 0.06
C LEU A 11 5.77 12.71 0.74
N GLY A 12 6.64 12.61 1.73
CA GLY A 12 6.95 11.37 2.44
C GLY A 12 8.29 10.78 2.03
N GLY A 13 9.05 10.37 3.04
CA GLY A 13 10.44 9.95 2.94
C GLY A 13 10.67 8.47 3.23
N GLY A 14 9.60 7.68 3.35
CA GLY A 14 9.67 6.27 3.69
C GLY A 14 10.28 5.38 2.60
N GLN A 15 10.14 4.06 2.77
CA GLN A 15 10.68 3.09 1.81
C GLN A 15 10.01 3.16 0.44
N LEU A 16 8.73 3.54 0.37
CA LEU A 16 8.03 3.66 -0.91
C LEU A 16 8.55 4.88 -1.66
N GLY A 17 8.77 5.98 -0.92
CA GLY A 17 9.47 7.15 -1.41
C GLY A 17 10.89 6.84 -1.92
N ARG A 18 11.66 6.03 -1.20
CA ARG A 18 13.00 5.58 -1.63
C ARG A 18 12.94 4.87 -2.99
N MET A 19 12.06 3.89 -3.14
CA MET A 19 11.93 3.13 -4.39
C MET A 19 11.39 3.99 -5.55
N PHE A 20 10.49 4.94 -5.27
CA PHE A 20 10.08 5.97 -6.23
C PHE A 20 11.28 6.83 -6.67
N THR A 21 12.09 7.31 -5.74
CA THR A 21 13.27 8.14 -6.04
C THR A 21 14.26 7.37 -6.91
N VAL A 22 14.52 6.09 -6.62
CA VAL A 22 15.37 5.25 -7.47
C VAL A 22 14.81 5.16 -8.89
N ALA A 23 13.52 4.85 -9.05
CA ALA A 23 12.89 4.77 -10.38
C ALA A 23 12.93 6.11 -11.14
N ALA A 24 12.66 7.23 -10.45
CA ALA A 24 12.72 8.57 -11.03
C ALA A 24 14.13 8.92 -11.51
N ARG A 25 15.16 8.60 -10.71
CA ARG A 25 16.57 8.82 -11.06
C ARG A 25 17.01 7.97 -12.25
N THR A 26 16.56 6.71 -12.33
CA THR A 26 16.80 5.83 -13.50
C THR A 26 16.25 6.43 -14.79
N LEU A 27 15.08 7.08 -14.73
CA LEU A 27 14.50 7.80 -15.87
C LEU A 27 15.07 9.20 -16.10
N GLY A 28 16.09 9.62 -15.34
CA GLY A 28 16.77 10.90 -15.51
C GLY A 28 16.11 12.11 -14.83
N TYR A 29 15.16 11.91 -13.93
CA TYR A 29 14.58 13.00 -13.12
C TYR A 29 15.42 13.31 -11.88
N ARG A 30 15.32 14.54 -11.40
CA ARG A 30 15.74 14.92 -10.03
C ARG A 30 14.55 14.75 -9.09
N VAL A 31 14.81 14.59 -7.80
CA VAL A 31 13.75 14.45 -6.79
C VAL A 31 14.02 15.36 -5.60
N THR A 32 13.00 16.10 -5.16
CA THR A 32 13.00 16.82 -3.88
C THR A 32 12.02 16.15 -2.93
N VAL A 33 12.52 15.68 -1.78
CA VAL A 33 11.72 15.00 -0.75
C VAL A 33 11.31 15.99 0.33
N LEU A 34 10.05 16.01 0.73
CA LEU A 34 9.56 16.67 1.95
C LEU A 34 9.25 15.59 2.99
N ASP A 35 10.04 15.55 4.06
CA ASP A 35 9.88 14.60 5.15
C ASP A 35 10.50 15.12 6.46
N PRO A 36 9.80 15.02 7.62
CA PRO A 36 10.28 15.53 8.89
C PRO A 36 11.44 14.70 9.50
N ASP A 37 11.69 13.48 9.04
CA ASP A 37 12.81 12.67 9.49
C ASP A 37 14.10 13.13 8.78
N PRO A 38 15.11 13.67 9.51
CA PRO A 38 16.40 14.03 8.92
C PRO A 38 17.15 12.81 8.34
N LEU A 39 16.72 11.59 8.68
CA LEU A 39 17.28 10.32 8.22
C LEU A 39 16.33 9.58 7.26
N SER A 40 15.44 10.32 6.60
CA SER A 40 14.49 9.83 5.61
C SER A 40 15.15 8.89 4.57
N PRO A 41 14.71 7.62 4.46
CA PRO A 41 15.20 6.68 3.44
C PRO A 41 15.15 7.20 2.00
N ALA A 42 14.15 8.01 1.66
CA ALA A 42 14.03 8.58 0.32
C ALA A 42 15.00 9.75 0.10
N ALA A 43 15.23 10.56 1.14
CA ALA A 43 16.13 11.71 1.08
C ALA A 43 17.59 11.30 0.78
N GLU A 44 18.02 10.11 1.22
CA GLU A 44 19.35 9.55 0.92
C GLU A 44 19.63 9.44 -0.60
N PHE A 45 18.61 9.29 -1.44
CA PHE A 45 18.72 9.14 -2.89
C PHE A 45 18.25 10.39 -3.66
N ALA A 46 17.70 11.37 -2.95
CA ALA A 46 17.10 12.56 -3.53
C ALA A 46 18.15 13.61 -3.90
N THR A 47 17.76 14.55 -4.75
CA THR A 47 18.58 15.74 -5.06
C THR A 47 18.43 16.83 -4.01
N GLY A 48 17.28 16.89 -3.33
CA GLY A 48 17.01 17.82 -2.25
C GLY A 48 16.13 17.21 -1.16
N HIS A 49 16.26 17.73 0.06
CA HIS A 49 15.47 17.32 1.22
C HIS A 49 14.99 18.56 1.97
N LEU A 50 13.68 18.76 1.99
CA LEU A 50 13.00 19.72 2.83
C LEU A 50 12.64 19.02 4.14
N ASN A 51 13.47 19.23 5.17
CA ASN A 51 13.30 18.57 6.46
C ASN A 51 12.35 19.35 7.38
N THR A 52 11.05 19.32 7.05
CA THR A 52 9.99 19.99 7.81
C THR A 52 8.73 19.11 7.86
N ALA A 53 7.71 19.55 8.60
CA ALA A 53 6.41 18.87 8.60
C ALA A 53 5.77 18.90 7.21
N TYR A 54 4.97 17.88 6.88
CA TYR A 54 4.31 17.75 5.57
C TYR A 54 3.37 18.91 5.20
N THR A 55 2.89 19.66 6.19
CA THR A 55 2.00 20.82 6.02
C THR A 55 2.73 22.16 6.14
N HIS A 56 4.07 22.17 6.22
CA HIS A 56 4.86 23.38 6.40
C HIS A 56 4.72 24.32 5.19
N PRO A 57 4.13 25.52 5.32
CA PRO A 57 3.74 26.34 4.17
C PRO A 57 4.91 26.70 3.25
N VAL A 58 6.05 27.09 3.81
CA VAL A 58 7.24 27.48 3.03
C VAL A 58 7.77 26.29 2.22
N SER A 59 7.72 25.08 2.77
CA SER A 59 8.22 23.89 2.08
C SER A 59 7.26 23.42 1.00
N LEU A 60 5.96 23.57 1.21
CA LEU A 60 4.96 23.35 0.15
C LEU A 60 5.10 24.37 -0.97
N ASP A 61 5.35 25.64 -0.63
CA ASP A 61 5.61 26.70 -1.61
C ASP A 61 6.87 26.43 -2.42
N GLU A 62 7.95 25.95 -1.78
CA GLU A 62 9.19 25.58 -2.44
C GLU A 62 9.00 24.38 -3.38
N LEU A 63 8.28 23.34 -2.96
CA LEU A 63 7.92 22.22 -3.84
C LEU A 63 7.14 22.71 -5.06
N ALA A 64 6.12 23.54 -4.85
CA ALA A 64 5.29 24.07 -5.94
C ALA A 64 6.08 24.94 -6.93
N GLN A 65 7.12 25.65 -6.47
CA GLN A 65 7.96 26.50 -7.31
C GLN A 65 9.06 25.74 -8.06
N THR A 66 9.64 24.72 -7.43
CA THR A 66 10.87 24.06 -7.92
C THR A 66 10.63 22.72 -8.60
N CYS A 67 9.46 22.09 -8.39
CA CYS A 67 9.12 20.79 -8.94
C CYS A 67 8.08 20.91 -10.06
N ALA A 68 8.30 20.17 -11.15
CA ALA A 68 7.38 20.11 -12.28
C ALA A 68 6.08 19.35 -11.98
N ALA A 69 6.13 18.42 -11.02
CA ALA A 69 4.98 17.72 -10.47
C ALA A 69 5.31 17.16 -9.08
N VAL A 70 4.29 16.89 -8.27
CA VAL A 70 4.42 16.35 -6.91
C VAL A 70 3.55 15.10 -6.73
N THR A 71 4.10 14.09 -6.06
CA THR A 71 3.38 12.86 -5.63
C THR A 71 3.54 12.66 -4.13
N THR A 72 2.84 11.67 -3.58
CA THR A 72 3.04 11.17 -2.22
C THR A 72 3.30 9.67 -2.18
N GLU A 73 3.85 9.17 -1.06
CA GLU A 73 4.21 7.75 -0.88
C GLU A 73 3.57 7.05 0.33
N PHE A 74 2.84 7.76 1.21
CA PHE A 74 2.34 7.18 2.45
C PHE A 74 0.83 7.34 2.63
N GLU A 75 0.25 6.46 3.44
CA GLU A 75 -1.21 6.28 3.60
C GLU A 75 -1.90 7.50 4.22
N ASN A 76 -1.21 8.19 5.13
CA ASN A 76 -1.75 9.32 5.88
C ASN A 76 -1.24 10.68 5.34
N ALA A 77 -0.91 10.75 4.04
CA ALA A 77 -0.45 11.98 3.38
C ALA A 77 -1.48 13.11 3.46
N PRO A 78 -1.21 14.26 4.09
CA PRO A 78 -2.22 15.29 4.32
C PRO A 78 -2.91 15.70 3.01
N ALA A 79 -4.19 15.34 2.85
CA ALA A 79 -4.95 15.61 1.64
C ALA A 79 -5.06 17.12 1.36
N GLU A 80 -5.09 17.92 2.42
CA GLU A 80 -5.04 19.37 2.39
C GLU A 80 -3.72 19.90 1.81
N ALA A 81 -2.58 19.27 2.08
CA ALA A 81 -1.29 19.66 1.52
C ALA A 81 -1.25 19.34 0.02
N LEU A 82 -1.76 18.18 -0.39
CA LEU A 82 -1.90 17.82 -1.81
C LEU A 82 -2.82 18.79 -2.54
N THR A 83 -3.93 19.20 -1.91
CA THR A 83 -4.87 20.19 -2.46
C THR A 83 -4.22 21.57 -2.59
N ALA A 84 -3.46 22.01 -1.59
CA ALA A 84 -2.75 23.28 -1.63
C ALA A 84 -1.68 23.31 -2.74
N LEU A 85 -0.92 22.22 -2.90
CA LEU A 85 0.05 22.07 -3.99
C LEU A 85 -0.61 22.07 -5.37
N ALA A 86 -1.77 21.41 -5.51
CA ALA A 86 -2.50 21.29 -6.77
C ALA A 86 -2.99 22.65 -7.33
N ALA A 87 -3.08 23.67 -6.48
CA ALA A 87 -3.39 25.03 -6.92
C ALA A 87 -2.25 25.70 -7.72
N ARG A 88 -1.04 25.15 -7.67
CA ARG A 88 0.18 25.77 -8.21
C ARG A 88 1.05 24.87 -9.09
N THR A 89 0.93 23.54 -8.94
CA THR A 89 1.69 22.55 -9.72
C THR A 89 0.85 21.29 -9.95
N ILE A 90 1.35 20.39 -10.80
CA ILE A 90 0.70 19.10 -11.06
C ILE A 90 0.85 18.22 -9.81
N VAL A 91 -0.26 17.69 -9.30
CA VAL A 91 -0.27 16.76 -8.16
C VAL A 91 -1.00 15.49 -8.53
N ARG A 92 -0.35 14.34 -8.36
CA ARG A 92 -0.90 13.02 -8.67
C ARG A 92 -0.47 12.01 -7.60
N PRO A 93 -1.39 11.34 -6.88
CA PRO A 93 -2.85 11.46 -6.99
C PRO A 93 -3.41 12.77 -6.42
N SER A 94 -4.69 13.05 -6.71
CA SER A 94 -5.38 14.23 -6.17
C SER A 94 -5.59 14.11 -4.65
N GLY A 95 -5.63 15.26 -3.97
CA GLY A 95 -5.96 15.31 -2.54
C GLY A 95 -7.34 14.73 -2.23
N SER A 96 -8.32 14.89 -3.11
CA SER A 96 -9.67 14.32 -2.94
C SER A 96 -9.66 12.79 -2.93
N ALA A 97 -8.92 12.15 -3.85
CA ALA A 97 -8.81 10.70 -3.88
C ALA A 97 -8.10 10.15 -2.64
N VAL A 98 -7.05 10.84 -2.17
CA VAL A 98 -6.36 10.49 -0.93
C VAL A 98 -7.29 10.67 0.29
N ALA A 99 -8.10 11.73 0.32
CA ALA A 99 -9.04 11.99 1.42
C ALA A 99 -10.12 10.91 1.57
N VAL A 100 -10.49 10.22 0.48
CA VAL A 100 -11.41 9.07 0.53
C VAL A 100 -10.76 7.89 1.25
N ALA A 101 -9.55 7.50 0.84
CA ALA A 101 -8.85 6.35 1.41
C ALA A 101 -8.35 6.58 2.86
N GLN A 102 -8.19 7.83 3.28
CA GLN A 102 -7.71 8.17 4.62
C GLN A 102 -8.72 7.96 5.75
N ASP A 103 -9.98 7.79 5.39
CA ASP A 103 -11.08 7.66 6.33
C ASP A 103 -11.92 6.45 5.92
N ARG A 104 -11.87 5.39 6.73
CA ARG A 104 -12.54 4.12 6.46
C ARG A 104 -14.05 4.29 6.27
N GLU A 105 -14.68 5.25 6.95
CA GLU A 105 -16.10 5.50 6.74
C GLU A 105 -16.34 6.12 5.36
N ARG A 106 -15.53 7.12 4.97
CA ARG A 106 -15.64 7.74 3.64
C ARG A 106 -15.32 6.75 2.53
N GLU A 107 -14.29 5.92 2.71
CA GLU A 107 -13.92 4.86 1.78
C GLU A 107 -15.08 3.88 1.60
N LYS A 108 -15.60 3.30 2.69
CA LYS A 108 -16.72 2.36 2.62
C LYS A 108 -17.99 3.01 2.05
N GLY A 109 -18.26 4.27 2.42
CA GLY A 109 -19.36 5.05 1.86
C GLY A 109 -19.25 5.23 0.36
N PHE A 110 -18.09 5.68 -0.13
CA PHE A 110 -17.80 5.82 -1.56
C PHE A 110 -17.96 4.48 -2.29
N LEU A 111 -17.41 3.40 -1.74
CA LEU A 111 -17.51 2.07 -2.34
C LEU A 111 -18.96 1.58 -2.39
N ALA A 112 -19.74 1.78 -1.33
CA ALA A 112 -21.15 1.40 -1.28
C ALA A 112 -22.01 2.21 -2.28
N GLU A 113 -21.80 3.53 -2.37
CA GLU A 113 -22.50 4.42 -3.31
C GLU A 113 -22.31 4.00 -4.77
N HIS A 114 -21.11 3.51 -5.11
CA HIS A 114 -20.77 3.05 -6.45
C HIS A 114 -21.05 1.55 -6.69
N GLY A 115 -21.70 0.87 -5.73
CA GLY A 115 -22.11 -0.53 -5.85
C GLY A 115 -20.94 -1.52 -5.86
N PHE A 116 -19.81 -1.18 -5.23
CA PHE A 116 -18.71 -2.12 -5.03
C PHE A 116 -19.05 -3.14 -3.92
N PRO A 117 -18.62 -4.40 -4.06
CA PRO A 117 -18.91 -5.42 -3.08
C PRO A 117 -18.11 -5.17 -1.81
N LEU A 118 -18.81 -5.07 -0.68
CA LEU A 118 -18.24 -4.81 0.64
C LEU A 118 -18.73 -5.85 1.65
N GLY A 119 -17.86 -6.19 2.60
CA GLY A 119 -18.30 -6.87 3.81
C GLY A 119 -19.29 -6.00 4.60
N PRO A 120 -20.19 -6.59 5.41
CA PRO A 120 -21.07 -5.81 6.28
C PRO A 120 -20.25 -4.90 7.21
N TYR A 121 -20.61 -3.62 7.25
CA TYR A 121 -19.96 -2.62 8.09
C TYR A 121 -20.97 -1.62 8.67
N ALA A 122 -20.59 -0.93 9.74
CA ALA A 122 -21.34 0.18 10.33
C ALA A 122 -20.39 1.24 10.91
N ALA A 123 -20.69 2.52 10.72
CA ALA A 123 -19.98 3.62 11.38
C ALA A 123 -20.48 3.81 12.82
N ILE A 124 -19.59 4.22 13.70
CA ILE A 124 -19.86 4.49 15.11
C ILE A 124 -19.18 5.82 15.47
N HIS A 125 -19.98 6.85 15.73
CA HIS A 125 -19.52 8.17 16.17
C HIS A 125 -19.79 8.41 17.65
N THR A 126 -20.84 7.77 18.17
CA THR A 126 -21.34 7.92 19.53
C THR A 126 -21.86 6.59 20.06
N GLU A 127 -22.09 6.49 21.37
CA GLU A 127 -22.69 5.31 22.00
C GLU A 127 -24.10 4.98 21.46
N ALA A 128 -24.84 5.99 20.99
CA ALA A 128 -26.17 5.79 20.43
C ALA A 128 -26.16 4.95 19.13
N ASP A 129 -25.02 4.92 18.42
CA ASP A 129 -24.88 4.19 17.16
C ASP A 129 -24.69 2.68 17.37
N ILE A 130 -24.30 2.25 18.57
CA ILE A 130 -23.88 0.87 18.87
C ILE A 130 -25.01 -0.14 18.62
N ALA A 131 -26.23 0.15 19.06
CA ALA A 131 -27.36 -0.74 18.86
C ALA A 131 -27.67 -0.94 17.37
N ALA A 132 -27.61 0.13 16.57
CA ALA A 132 -27.80 0.07 15.12
C ALA A 132 -26.65 -0.67 14.43
N ALA A 133 -25.41 -0.46 14.87
CA ALA A 133 -24.24 -1.14 14.34
C ALA A 133 -24.32 -2.67 14.56
N LEU A 134 -24.71 -3.11 15.76
CA LEU A 134 -24.86 -4.53 16.11
C LEU A 134 -26.05 -5.20 15.40
N ALA A 135 -27.07 -4.44 15.00
CA ALA A 135 -28.16 -4.96 14.17
C ALA A 135 -27.69 -5.24 12.72
N ARG A 136 -26.68 -4.51 12.24
CA ARG A 136 -26.16 -4.60 10.87
C ARG A 136 -24.95 -5.52 10.74
N VAL A 137 -24.10 -5.61 11.76
CA VAL A 137 -22.83 -6.34 11.74
C VAL A 137 -22.86 -7.48 12.74
N LYS A 138 -22.67 -8.71 12.26
CA LYS A 138 -22.64 -9.91 13.11
C LYS A 138 -21.30 -10.04 13.82
N LEU A 139 -21.36 -10.50 15.07
CA LEU A 139 -20.18 -10.80 15.89
C LEU A 139 -19.71 -12.27 15.68
N PRO A 140 -18.41 -12.57 15.81
CA PRO A 140 -17.32 -11.63 16.11
C PRO A 140 -17.05 -10.65 14.96
N ALA A 141 -16.67 -9.44 15.31
CA ALA A 141 -16.39 -8.34 14.37
C ALA A 141 -15.04 -7.67 14.68
N LEU A 142 -14.61 -6.79 13.79
CA LEU A 142 -13.43 -5.95 13.97
C LEU A 142 -13.89 -4.51 14.11
N LEU A 143 -13.59 -3.87 15.24
CA LEU A 143 -13.68 -2.42 15.36
C LEU A 143 -12.38 -1.81 14.87
N LYS A 144 -12.46 -0.85 13.95
CA LYS A 144 -11.31 -0.11 13.42
C LYS A 144 -11.51 1.39 13.62
N THR A 145 -10.48 2.13 14.03
CA THR A 145 -10.54 3.60 14.01
C THR A 145 -10.75 4.08 12.58
N ALA A 146 -11.59 5.10 12.38
CA ALA A 146 -11.92 5.59 11.04
C ALA A 146 -10.68 6.15 10.32
N ARG A 147 -9.77 6.79 11.05
CA ARG A 147 -8.52 7.35 10.52
C ARG A 147 -7.30 6.80 11.24
N PHE A 148 -6.14 6.94 10.59
CA PHE A 148 -4.80 6.66 11.14
C PHE A 148 -4.52 5.21 11.58
N GLY A 149 -5.38 4.25 11.23
CA GLY A 149 -5.13 2.83 11.45
C GLY A 149 -4.31 2.23 10.31
N TYR A 150 -3.26 1.48 10.61
CA TYR A 150 -2.35 0.82 9.65
C TYR A 150 -1.69 -0.40 10.30
N ASP A 151 -1.31 -1.41 9.52
CA ASP A 151 -0.57 -2.60 10.00
C ASP A 151 -1.19 -3.21 11.29
N GLY A 152 -2.52 -3.33 11.34
CA GLY A 152 -3.28 -3.83 12.49
C GLY A 152 -3.45 -2.86 13.67
N LYS A 153 -2.80 -1.68 13.66
CA LYS A 153 -2.99 -0.65 14.69
C LYS A 153 -4.34 0.05 14.54
N GLY A 154 -4.93 0.42 15.67
CA GLY A 154 -6.28 1.00 15.70
C GLY A 154 -7.36 -0.02 15.35
N GLN A 155 -7.12 -1.31 15.60
CA GLN A 155 -8.07 -2.39 15.36
C GLN A 155 -8.24 -3.26 16.61
N ALA A 156 -9.45 -3.74 16.87
CA ALA A 156 -9.77 -4.63 17.98
C ALA A 156 -10.81 -5.67 17.55
N THR A 157 -10.65 -6.91 18.02
CA THR A 157 -11.70 -7.93 17.87
C THR A 157 -12.79 -7.70 18.90
N ILE A 158 -14.03 -7.69 18.44
CA ILE A 158 -15.25 -7.49 19.24
C ILE A 158 -16.01 -8.81 19.29
N ALA A 159 -16.14 -9.39 20.48
CA ALA A 159 -16.84 -10.65 20.70
C ALA A 159 -18.29 -10.45 21.19
N SER A 160 -18.59 -9.32 21.85
CA SER A 160 -19.90 -8.99 22.38
C SER A 160 -20.23 -7.49 22.24
N GLY A 161 -21.50 -7.11 22.44
CA GLY A 161 -21.90 -5.70 22.49
C GLY A 161 -21.26 -4.93 23.64
N ALA A 162 -21.09 -5.58 24.80
CA ALA A 162 -20.38 -5.00 25.94
C ALA A 162 -18.89 -4.75 25.63
N ASP A 163 -18.26 -5.63 24.86
CA ASP A 163 -16.88 -5.41 24.39
C ASP A 163 -16.79 -4.19 23.46
N LEU A 164 -17.77 -4.01 22.58
CA LEU A 164 -17.82 -2.86 21.67
C LEU A 164 -17.89 -1.54 22.44
N GLU A 165 -18.83 -1.43 23.38
CA GLU A 165 -18.97 -0.25 24.25
C GLU A 165 -17.69 0.03 25.02
N ARG A 166 -17.11 -1.00 25.67
CA ARG A 166 -15.88 -0.87 26.45
C ARG A 166 -14.72 -0.36 25.59
N VAL A 167 -14.46 -1.02 24.45
CA VAL A 167 -13.34 -0.65 23.56
C VAL A 167 -13.53 0.75 22.98
N PHE A 168 -14.76 1.11 22.58
CA PHE A 168 -15.06 2.45 22.06
C PHE A 168 -14.78 3.54 23.10
N VAL A 169 -15.14 3.31 24.37
CA VAL A 169 -14.83 4.22 25.48
C VAL A 169 -13.32 4.28 25.75
N GLU A 170 -12.63 3.14 25.78
CA GLU A 170 -11.16 3.06 25.96
C GLU A 170 -10.41 3.83 24.87
N TRP A 171 -10.91 3.78 23.63
CA TRP A 171 -10.40 4.55 22.49
C TRP A 171 -10.85 6.01 22.50
N LYS A 172 -11.39 6.50 23.63
CA LYS A 172 -11.82 7.88 23.82
C LYS A 172 -12.89 8.34 22.82
N ARG A 173 -13.72 7.41 22.35
CA ARG A 173 -14.84 7.68 21.45
C ARG A 173 -14.41 8.35 20.13
N VAL A 174 -13.22 8.02 19.65
CA VAL A 174 -12.82 8.43 18.31
C VAL A 174 -13.75 7.75 17.28
N PRO A 175 -14.08 8.39 16.15
CA PRO A 175 -14.87 7.76 15.09
C PRO A 175 -14.30 6.40 14.71
N CYS A 176 -15.17 5.40 14.62
CA CYS A 176 -14.80 4.02 14.30
C CYS A 176 -15.73 3.42 13.24
N VAL A 177 -15.25 2.36 12.60
CA VAL A 177 -16.03 1.49 11.72
C VAL A 177 -15.98 0.08 12.29
N LEU A 178 -17.15 -0.50 12.54
CA LEU A 178 -17.32 -1.90 12.89
C LEU A 178 -17.48 -2.71 11.60
N GLU A 179 -16.61 -3.67 11.36
CA GLU A 179 -16.62 -4.53 10.17
C GLU A 179 -16.83 -5.99 10.57
N GLN A 180 -17.69 -6.71 9.86
CA GLN A 180 -17.90 -8.12 10.12
C GLN A 180 -16.62 -8.91 9.84
N ARG A 181 -16.23 -9.81 10.76
CA ARG A 181 -15.13 -10.73 10.51
C ARG A 181 -15.58 -11.78 9.48
N LEU A 182 -15.04 -11.70 8.27
CA LEU A 182 -15.31 -12.65 7.21
C LEU A 182 -14.44 -13.90 7.33
N VAL A 183 -14.94 -15.04 6.85
CA VAL A 183 -14.17 -16.28 6.74
C VAL A 183 -13.50 -16.29 5.37
N LEU A 184 -12.22 -15.92 5.35
CA LEU A 184 -11.46 -15.69 4.12
C LEU A 184 -10.93 -17.01 3.53
N GLU A 185 -11.07 -17.21 2.22
CA GLU A 185 -10.39 -18.27 1.47
C GLU A 185 -9.00 -17.82 0.99
N LYS A 186 -8.93 -16.55 0.55
CA LYS A 186 -7.75 -15.86 0.02
C LYS A 186 -7.88 -14.37 0.30
N GLU A 187 -6.73 -13.73 0.45
CA GLU A 187 -6.61 -12.28 0.31
C GLU A 187 -5.85 -12.00 -0.99
N LEU A 188 -6.37 -11.09 -1.79
CA LEU A 188 -5.80 -10.69 -3.07
C LEU A 188 -5.48 -9.20 -3.03
N SER A 189 -4.56 -8.77 -3.87
CA SER A 189 -4.42 -7.35 -4.21
C SER A 189 -4.25 -7.18 -5.70
N VAL A 190 -4.89 -6.14 -6.23
CA VAL A 190 -4.68 -5.67 -7.59
C VAL A 190 -3.96 -4.33 -7.54
N ILE A 191 -2.78 -4.27 -8.13
CA ILE A 191 -2.04 -3.02 -8.33
C ILE A 191 -2.32 -2.55 -9.76
N LEU A 192 -2.69 -1.29 -9.93
CA LEU A 192 -2.88 -0.69 -11.25
C LEU A 192 -2.34 0.72 -11.31
N ALA A 193 -1.91 1.13 -12.48
CA ALA A 193 -1.60 2.52 -12.81
C ALA A 193 -2.72 3.07 -13.71
N ARG A 194 -3.28 4.24 -13.36
CA ARG A 194 -4.20 4.99 -14.21
C ARG A 194 -3.59 6.35 -14.52
N SER A 195 -3.42 6.64 -15.81
CA SER A 195 -2.91 7.93 -16.31
C SER A 195 -4.01 9.00 -16.35
N ALA A 196 -3.62 10.26 -16.55
CA ALA A 196 -4.56 11.37 -16.67
C ALA A 196 -5.47 11.29 -17.91
N SER A 197 -5.06 10.56 -18.96
CA SER A 197 -5.90 10.28 -20.13
C SER A 197 -6.90 9.15 -19.89
N GLY A 198 -6.86 8.51 -18.72
CA GLY A 198 -7.69 7.34 -18.39
C GLY A 198 -7.12 6.01 -18.87
N ALA A 199 -5.95 5.98 -19.53
CA ALA A 199 -5.28 4.72 -19.85
C ALA A 199 -4.90 3.98 -18.55
N VAL A 200 -5.08 2.65 -18.53
CA VAL A 200 -4.86 1.80 -17.36
C VAL A 200 -3.87 0.68 -17.71
N ALA A 201 -2.92 0.43 -16.80
CA ALA A 201 -2.04 -0.73 -16.83
C ALA A 201 -2.22 -1.50 -15.50
N VAL A 202 -2.64 -2.76 -15.57
CA VAL A 202 -2.91 -3.58 -14.38
C VAL A 202 -1.84 -4.65 -14.23
N PHE A 203 -1.26 -4.74 -13.04
CA PHE A 203 -0.32 -5.79 -12.69
C PHE A 203 -1.01 -7.12 -12.44
N PRO A 204 -0.29 -8.26 -12.57
CA PRO A 204 -0.80 -9.55 -12.16
C PRO A 204 -1.40 -9.51 -10.75
N VAL A 205 -2.55 -10.15 -10.57
CA VAL A 205 -3.18 -10.28 -9.25
C VAL A 205 -2.22 -11.03 -8.33
N ALA A 206 -1.97 -10.49 -7.14
CA ALA A 206 -1.17 -11.14 -6.11
C ALA A 206 -2.07 -11.75 -5.04
N GLU A 207 -1.72 -12.95 -4.57
CA GLU A 207 -2.26 -13.55 -3.36
C GLU A 207 -1.41 -13.11 -2.16
N ASN A 208 -2.05 -12.65 -1.10
CA ASN A 208 -1.39 -12.09 0.08
C ASN A 208 -1.67 -12.95 1.31
N ALA A 209 -0.65 -13.09 2.15
CA ALA A 209 -0.79 -13.66 3.49
C ALA A 209 -0.31 -12.64 4.51
N HIS A 210 -1.11 -12.45 5.56
CA HIS A 210 -0.83 -11.51 6.65
C HIS A 210 -0.52 -12.27 7.94
N ALA A 211 0.46 -11.79 8.69
CA ALA A 211 0.75 -12.26 10.04
C ALA A 211 0.58 -11.09 11.02
N ARG A 212 -0.32 -11.26 12.00
CA ARG A 212 -0.63 -10.22 13.02
C ARG A 212 -1.00 -8.85 12.41
N GLY A 213 -1.74 -8.86 11.28
CA GLY A 213 -2.19 -7.64 10.60
C GLY A 213 -1.11 -6.94 9.77
N ILE A 214 0.04 -7.59 9.53
CA ILE A 214 1.12 -7.08 8.67
C ILE A 214 1.30 -8.04 7.50
N LEU A 215 1.46 -7.50 6.28
CA LEU A 215 1.75 -8.32 5.11
C LEU A 215 3.05 -9.08 5.31
N ASP A 216 3.01 -10.39 5.09
CA ASP A 216 4.14 -11.29 5.28
C ASP A 216 4.62 -11.88 3.93
N ILE A 217 3.70 -12.39 3.11
CA ILE A 217 4.01 -12.91 1.77
C ILE A 217 3.05 -12.33 0.72
N SER A 218 3.59 -12.03 -0.48
CA SER A 218 2.81 -11.84 -1.71
C SER A 218 3.26 -12.83 -2.79
N ILE A 219 2.31 -13.53 -3.41
CA ILE A 219 2.52 -14.56 -4.43
C ILE A 219 1.95 -14.06 -5.76
N ALA A 220 2.77 -13.97 -6.79
CA ALA A 220 2.37 -13.51 -8.12
C ALA A 220 2.82 -14.52 -9.21
N PRO A 221 1.90 -15.06 -10.03
CA PRO A 221 0.45 -14.81 -10.02
C PRO A 221 -0.26 -15.45 -8.82
N ALA A 222 -1.40 -14.89 -8.42
CA ALA A 222 -2.26 -15.44 -7.37
C ALA A 222 -2.73 -16.85 -7.72
N ARG A 223 -2.80 -17.75 -6.73
CA ARG A 223 -3.27 -19.13 -6.93
C ARG A 223 -4.79 -19.20 -6.84
N VAL A 224 -5.45 -18.56 -7.81
CA VAL A 224 -6.90 -18.51 -7.96
C VAL A 224 -7.30 -18.84 -9.41
N PRO A 225 -8.55 -19.25 -9.68
CA PRO A 225 -9.02 -19.41 -11.05
C PRO A 225 -8.83 -18.15 -11.88
N GLU A 226 -8.44 -18.30 -13.15
CA GLU A 226 -8.19 -17.18 -14.07
C GLU A 226 -9.38 -16.22 -14.16
N ALA A 227 -10.61 -16.78 -14.18
CA ALA A 227 -11.84 -15.99 -14.20
C ALA A 227 -11.98 -15.07 -12.97
N LEU A 228 -11.57 -15.54 -11.78
CA LEU A 228 -11.62 -14.75 -10.54
C LEU A 228 -10.55 -13.65 -10.55
N ALA A 229 -9.35 -13.92 -11.08
CA ALA A 229 -8.31 -12.91 -11.26
C ALA A 229 -8.73 -11.83 -12.28
N ALA A 230 -9.42 -12.22 -13.35
CA ALA A 230 -9.98 -11.30 -14.33
C ALA A 230 -11.11 -10.43 -13.71
N GLU A 231 -11.97 -11.02 -12.89
CA GLU A 231 -13.01 -10.30 -12.15
C GLU A 231 -12.39 -9.26 -11.19
N ALA A 232 -11.36 -9.65 -10.42
CA ALA A 232 -10.63 -8.74 -9.52
C ALA A 232 -9.99 -7.57 -10.29
N THR A 233 -9.40 -7.86 -11.46
CA THR A 233 -8.82 -6.87 -12.36
C THR A 233 -9.86 -5.87 -12.88
N ALA A 234 -11.01 -6.37 -13.33
CA ALA A 234 -12.11 -5.53 -13.78
C ALA A 234 -12.68 -4.69 -12.64
N LEU A 235 -12.81 -5.27 -11.44
CA LEU A 235 -13.28 -4.58 -10.24
C LEU A 235 -12.39 -3.39 -9.88
N ALA A 236 -11.07 -3.62 -9.80
CA ALA A 236 -10.11 -2.58 -9.47
C ALA A 236 -10.04 -1.48 -10.54
N THR A 237 -10.13 -1.85 -11.82
CA THR A 237 -10.17 -0.88 -12.94
C THR A 237 -11.40 0.02 -12.86
N ARG A 238 -12.59 -0.55 -12.60
CA ARG A 238 -13.82 0.24 -12.39
C ARG A 238 -13.70 1.16 -11.18
N LEU A 239 -13.10 0.69 -10.09
CA LEU A 239 -12.88 1.48 -8.89
C LEU A 239 -11.99 2.69 -9.17
N ALA A 240 -10.85 2.48 -9.83
CA ALA A 240 -9.94 3.56 -10.20
C ALA A 240 -10.62 4.61 -11.11
N ALA A 241 -11.50 4.17 -12.02
CA ALA A 241 -12.29 5.07 -12.84
C ALA A 241 -13.34 5.85 -12.04
N ALA A 242 -14.06 5.19 -11.12
CA ALA A 242 -15.06 5.84 -10.26
C ALA A 242 -14.44 6.90 -9.33
N LEU A 243 -13.23 6.65 -8.84
CA LEU A 243 -12.49 7.59 -8.00
C LEU A 243 -11.86 8.74 -8.80
N ASP A 244 -11.99 8.71 -10.13
CA ASP A 244 -11.19 9.50 -11.08
C ASP A 244 -9.71 9.53 -10.72
N TYR A 245 -9.17 8.37 -10.37
CA TYR A 245 -7.84 8.24 -9.80
C TYR A 245 -6.76 8.43 -10.86
N VAL A 246 -5.71 9.21 -10.56
CA VAL A 246 -4.52 9.36 -11.40
C VAL A 246 -3.28 9.04 -10.58
N GLY A 247 -2.71 7.87 -10.77
CA GLY A 247 -1.56 7.36 -10.02
C GLY A 247 -1.49 5.85 -10.07
N VAL A 248 -0.70 5.27 -9.17
CA VAL A 248 -0.71 3.86 -8.81
C VAL A 248 -1.64 3.63 -7.63
N LEU A 249 -2.57 2.69 -7.77
CA LEU A 249 -3.57 2.32 -6.77
C LEU A 249 -3.41 0.84 -6.45
N ALA A 250 -3.47 0.51 -5.16
CA ALA A 250 -3.73 -0.86 -4.72
C ALA A 250 -5.18 -1.00 -4.27
N VAL A 251 -5.82 -2.08 -4.68
CA VAL A 251 -7.12 -2.51 -4.19
C VAL A 251 -6.94 -3.85 -3.51
N GLU A 252 -7.17 -3.89 -2.20
CA GLU A 252 -7.17 -5.13 -1.43
C GLU A 252 -8.53 -5.80 -1.48
N ILE A 253 -8.55 -7.10 -1.75
CA ILE A 253 -9.77 -7.86 -2.05
C ILE A 253 -9.76 -9.15 -1.26
N PHE A 254 -10.86 -9.43 -0.56
CA PHE A 254 -11.13 -10.69 0.09
C PHE A 254 -11.89 -11.63 -0.84
N VAL A 255 -11.54 -12.92 -0.79
CA VAL A 255 -12.30 -14.00 -1.43
C VAL A 255 -13.06 -14.77 -0.36
N VAL A 256 -14.39 -14.81 -0.48
CA VAL A 256 -15.28 -15.49 0.48
C VAL A 256 -16.39 -16.21 -0.29
N GLY A 257 -16.44 -17.54 -0.20
CA GLY A 257 -17.40 -18.35 -0.94
C GLY A 257 -17.26 -18.18 -2.45
N GLY A 258 -16.02 -18.04 -2.95
CA GLY A 258 -15.73 -17.73 -4.36
C GLY A 258 -16.14 -16.33 -4.83
N LYS A 259 -16.54 -15.41 -3.94
CA LYS A 259 -16.93 -14.02 -4.27
C LYS A 259 -15.89 -13.02 -3.79
N LEU A 260 -15.79 -11.90 -4.51
CA LEU A 260 -14.87 -10.81 -4.20
C LEU A 260 -15.54 -9.75 -3.33
N PHE A 261 -14.81 -9.27 -2.31
CA PHE A 261 -15.19 -8.14 -1.46
C PHE A 261 -14.00 -7.19 -1.31
N ILE A 262 -14.18 -5.89 -1.53
CA ILE A 262 -13.10 -4.93 -1.34
C ILE A 262 -12.88 -4.70 0.17
N ASN A 263 -11.66 -4.92 0.61
CA ASN A 263 -11.21 -4.64 1.97
C ASN A 263 -10.93 -3.15 2.13
N GLU A 264 -9.94 -2.64 1.40
CA GLU A 264 -9.51 -1.24 1.43
C GLU A 264 -8.79 -0.86 0.13
N ILE A 265 -8.53 0.43 -0.05
CA ILE A 265 -7.73 0.97 -1.14
C ILE A 265 -6.54 1.76 -0.63
N ALA A 266 -5.39 1.64 -1.30
CA ALA A 266 -4.21 2.45 -1.02
C ALA A 266 -3.84 3.30 -2.25
N PRO A 267 -4.07 4.62 -2.22
CA PRO A 267 -3.79 5.54 -3.34
C PRO A 267 -2.30 5.87 -3.44
N ARG A 268 -1.48 4.83 -3.57
CA ARG A 268 -0.02 4.87 -3.64
C ARG A 268 0.52 3.52 -4.12
N PRO A 269 1.80 3.45 -4.52
CA PRO A 269 2.53 2.18 -4.52
C PRO A 269 2.32 1.42 -3.19
N HIS A 270 2.24 0.10 -3.28
CA HIS A 270 1.84 -0.76 -2.18
C HIS A 270 2.83 -1.88 -1.92
N ASN A 271 2.85 -2.37 -0.68
CA ASN A 271 3.78 -3.39 -0.21
C ASN A 271 3.61 -4.70 -1.01
N SER A 272 2.36 -5.11 -1.25
CA SER A 272 2.04 -6.29 -2.06
C SER A 272 2.42 -6.17 -3.53
N GLY A 273 2.80 -4.98 -4.00
CA GLY A 273 3.31 -4.75 -5.35
C GLY A 273 4.84 -4.79 -5.45
N HIS A 274 5.59 -5.03 -4.38
CA HIS A 274 7.06 -4.96 -4.43
C HIS A 274 7.67 -6.02 -5.35
N TYR A 275 7.01 -7.16 -5.54
CA TYR A 275 7.41 -8.17 -6.52
C TYR A 275 7.57 -7.61 -7.94
N THR A 276 6.87 -6.53 -8.28
CA THR A 276 6.93 -5.89 -9.61
C THR A 276 8.30 -5.30 -9.93
N ILE A 277 9.17 -5.07 -8.93
CA ILE A 277 10.53 -4.58 -9.16
C ILE A 277 11.35 -5.61 -9.93
N ASP A 278 11.27 -6.89 -9.52
CA ASP A 278 12.15 -7.95 -10.01
C ASP A 278 11.46 -8.92 -10.99
N ALA A 279 10.12 -8.91 -11.04
CA ALA A 279 9.34 -9.91 -11.77
C ALA A 279 8.46 -9.36 -12.91
N CYS A 280 8.31 -8.03 -13.01
CA CYS A 280 7.51 -7.38 -14.05
C CYS A 280 8.38 -6.52 -14.97
N ARG A 281 7.93 -6.32 -16.21
CA ARG A 281 8.64 -5.47 -17.19
C ARG A 281 8.73 -3.99 -16.80
N THR A 282 7.89 -3.54 -15.90
CA THR A 282 7.92 -2.19 -15.33
C THR A 282 7.50 -2.30 -13.87
N SER A 283 8.23 -1.69 -12.94
CA SER A 283 7.82 -1.70 -11.53
C SER A 283 6.66 -0.75 -11.27
N GLN A 284 5.90 -0.98 -10.20
CA GLN A 284 4.89 -0.02 -9.73
C GLN A 284 5.47 1.38 -9.48
N PHE A 285 6.75 1.47 -9.11
CA PHE A 285 7.41 2.75 -8.83
C PHE A 285 7.70 3.51 -10.12
N GLU A 286 8.19 2.81 -11.15
CA GLU A 286 8.36 3.38 -12.48
C GLU A 286 7.02 3.78 -13.09
N GLN A 287 5.96 2.98 -12.91
CA GLN A 287 4.61 3.39 -13.31
C GLN A 287 4.16 4.66 -12.60
N GLN A 288 4.44 4.82 -11.29
CA GLN A 288 4.10 6.07 -10.59
C GLN A 288 4.85 7.26 -11.18
N VAL A 289 6.12 7.12 -11.54
CA VAL A 289 6.88 8.18 -12.23
C VAL A 289 6.25 8.49 -13.59
N ARG A 290 5.93 7.46 -14.38
CA ARG A 290 5.29 7.63 -15.71
C ARG A 290 3.94 8.33 -15.59
N VAL A 291 3.10 7.91 -14.65
CA VAL A 291 1.81 8.55 -14.40
C VAL A 291 1.99 9.98 -13.92
N LEU A 292 2.90 10.25 -12.97
CA LEU A 292 3.15 11.60 -12.49
C LEU A 292 3.58 12.54 -13.64
N CYS A 293 4.46 12.05 -14.50
CA CYS A 293 5.04 12.80 -15.62
C CYS A 293 4.21 12.75 -16.92
N ASP A 294 3.06 12.08 -16.93
CA ASP A 294 2.24 11.92 -18.14
C ASP A 294 3.03 11.29 -19.31
N LEU A 295 3.86 10.28 -18.99
CA LEU A 295 4.55 9.42 -19.95
C LEU A 295 3.64 8.26 -20.35
N PRO A 296 3.90 7.59 -21.49
CA PRO A 296 3.25 6.31 -21.81
C PRO A 296 3.43 5.30 -20.68
N LEU A 297 2.37 4.59 -20.33
CA LEU A 297 2.43 3.52 -19.31
C LEU A 297 3.33 2.38 -19.79
N GLY A 298 4.01 1.75 -18.84
CA GLY A 298 4.79 0.55 -19.08
C GLY A 298 3.94 -0.70 -19.25
N ASP A 299 4.57 -1.73 -19.81
CA ASP A 299 4.05 -3.08 -19.79
C ASP A 299 4.09 -3.64 -18.35
N PRO A 300 2.94 -3.93 -17.71
CA PRO A 300 2.88 -4.45 -16.35
C PRO A 300 3.05 -5.98 -16.30
N SER A 301 3.29 -6.65 -17.43
CA SER A 301 3.33 -8.11 -17.51
C SER A 301 4.44 -8.72 -16.66
N LEU A 302 4.09 -9.86 -16.07
CA LEU A 302 5.01 -10.74 -15.38
C LEU A 302 5.94 -11.40 -16.41
N HIS A 303 7.25 -11.36 -16.20
CA HIS A 303 8.20 -12.13 -17.00
C HIS A 303 8.67 -13.40 -16.29
N THR A 304 8.39 -13.55 -14.99
CA THR A 304 8.69 -14.76 -14.20
C THR A 304 7.79 -14.85 -12.96
N PRO A 305 7.32 -16.04 -12.55
CA PRO A 305 6.67 -16.23 -11.25
C PRO A 305 7.51 -15.69 -10.10
N ALA A 306 6.86 -15.09 -9.10
CA ALA A 306 7.54 -14.47 -7.97
C ALA A 306 6.80 -14.64 -6.64
N VAL A 307 7.59 -14.78 -5.57
CA VAL A 307 7.13 -14.74 -4.18
C VAL A 307 7.92 -13.69 -3.42
N MET A 308 7.24 -12.65 -2.97
CA MET A 308 7.81 -11.59 -2.13
C MET A 308 7.60 -11.93 -0.65
N VAL A 309 8.65 -11.80 0.15
CA VAL A 309 8.67 -12.00 1.60
C VAL A 309 9.04 -10.68 2.28
N ASN A 310 8.25 -10.22 3.23
CA ASN A 310 8.60 -9.04 4.03
C ASN A 310 9.68 -9.36 5.07
N LEU A 311 10.62 -8.44 5.24
CA LEU A 311 11.63 -8.49 6.29
C LEU A 311 11.29 -7.45 7.35
N LEU A 312 10.80 -7.91 8.50
CA LEU A 312 10.48 -7.06 9.64
C LEU A 312 11.68 -6.95 10.58
N GLY A 313 11.72 -5.90 11.42
CA GLY A 313 12.81 -5.70 12.38
C GLY A 313 13.01 -6.85 13.37
N ASP A 314 12.00 -7.72 13.53
CA ASP A 314 12.05 -8.93 14.34
C ASP A 314 13.23 -9.86 14.00
N ILE A 315 13.69 -9.89 12.74
CA ILE A 315 14.82 -10.74 12.33
C ILE A 315 16.19 -10.21 12.82
N TRP A 316 16.26 -8.98 13.33
CA TRP A 316 17.47 -8.39 13.93
C TRP A 316 17.60 -8.64 15.44
N ARG A 317 16.65 -9.34 16.07
CA ARG A 317 16.61 -9.53 17.53
C ARG A 317 17.88 -10.16 18.11
N ASP A 318 18.53 -11.04 17.34
CA ASP A 318 19.72 -11.81 17.72
C ASP A 318 20.99 -11.30 17.00
N GLY A 319 20.95 -10.06 16.48
CA GLY A 319 22.04 -9.44 15.71
C GLY A 319 21.74 -9.34 14.21
N GLU A 320 22.78 -9.11 13.41
CA GLU A 320 22.64 -8.95 11.96
C GLU A 320 22.12 -10.23 11.30
N PRO A 321 21.09 -10.18 10.44
CA PRO A 321 20.60 -11.34 9.72
C PRO A 321 21.67 -11.97 8.83
N ARG A 322 21.63 -13.30 8.71
CA ARG A 322 22.58 -14.05 7.88
C ARG A 322 22.24 -13.89 6.40
N TRP A 323 22.64 -12.78 5.79
CA TRP A 323 22.31 -12.46 4.39
C TRP A 323 22.76 -13.51 3.38
N GLU A 324 23.83 -14.25 3.66
CA GLU A 324 24.26 -15.38 2.84
C GLU A 324 23.15 -16.44 2.65
N ALA A 325 22.30 -16.64 3.66
CA ALA A 325 21.15 -17.55 3.55
C ALA A 325 20.12 -17.09 2.51
N VAL A 326 20.07 -15.79 2.20
CA VAL A 326 19.25 -15.23 1.13
C VAL A 326 20.04 -15.25 -0.18
N LEU A 327 21.22 -14.64 -0.20
CA LEU A 327 22.00 -14.35 -1.40
C LEU A 327 22.57 -15.58 -2.09
N ARG A 328 22.65 -16.73 -1.42
CA ARG A 328 23.03 -18.01 -2.05
C ARG A 328 21.99 -18.52 -3.06
N HIS A 329 20.75 -18.02 -3.01
CA HIS A 329 19.69 -18.40 -3.93
C HIS A 329 19.74 -17.46 -5.15
N PRO A 330 20.07 -17.95 -6.36
CA PRO A 330 20.27 -17.08 -7.53
C PRO A 330 19.02 -16.27 -7.94
N GLY A 331 17.82 -16.80 -7.66
CA GLY A 331 16.55 -16.11 -7.92
C GLY A 331 16.11 -15.16 -6.79
N ALA A 332 16.87 -15.00 -5.71
CA ALA A 332 16.49 -14.14 -4.59
C ALA A 332 17.05 -12.72 -4.74
N HIS A 333 16.16 -11.74 -4.76
CA HIS A 333 16.46 -10.32 -4.88
C HIS A 333 16.21 -9.63 -3.53
N LEU A 334 17.27 -9.29 -2.82
CA LEU A 334 17.21 -8.63 -1.52
C LEU A 334 17.09 -7.10 -1.67
N HIS A 335 16.07 -6.52 -1.06
CA HIS A 335 15.83 -5.08 -1.01
C HIS A 335 15.80 -4.59 0.44
N LEU A 336 16.81 -3.84 0.87
CA LEU A 336 16.87 -3.23 2.20
C LEU A 336 16.61 -1.72 2.13
N TYR A 337 15.81 -1.21 3.07
CA TYR A 337 15.33 0.18 3.02
C TYR A 337 16.26 1.20 3.68
N GLY A 338 17.42 0.77 4.21
CA GLY A 338 18.38 1.67 4.88
C GLY A 338 17.92 2.23 6.24
N LYS A 339 16.82 1.72 6.81
CA LYS A 339 16.33 2.15 8.13
C LYS A 339 17.32 1.75 9.21
N ARG A 340 17.74 2.70 10.06
CA ARG A 340 18.78 2.49 11.08
C ARG A 340 18.32 1.74 12.34
N ASP A 341 17.02 1.70 12.60
CA ASP A 341 16.46 1.15 13.83
C ASP A 341 15.44 0.04 13.52
N ALA A 342 15.86 -1.20 13.79
CA ALA A 342 15.12 -2.44 13.52
C ALA A 342 14.14 -2.78 14.65
N ARG A 343 13.07 -2.00 14.77
CA ARG A 343 12.02 -2.24 15.78
C ARG A 343 11.11 -3.42 15.39
N PRO A 344 10.57 -4.18 16.37
CA PRO A 344 9.56 -5.21 16.10
C PRO A 344 8.41 -4.68 15.25
N GLY A 345 8.02 -5.43 14.22
CA GLY A 345 6.97 -5.07 13.27
C GLY A 345 7.33 -3.97 12.27
N ARG A 346 8.51 -3.32 12.36
CA ARG A 346 8.92 -2.32 11.37
C ARG A 346 9.38 -3.01 10.09
N LYS A 347 8.81 -2.65 8.95
CA LYS A 347 9.27 -3.12 7.62
C LYS A 347 10.68 -2.57 7.34
N MET A 348 11.68 -3.45 7.32
CA MET A 348 13.11 -3.13 7.11
C MET A 348 13.59 -3.43 5.69
N GLY A 349 12.93 -4.36 5.01
CA GLY A 349 13.20 -4.73 3.64
C GLY A 349 12.18 -5.73 3.10
N HIS A 350 12.47 -6.28 1.93
CA HIS A 350 11.81 -7.45 1.39
C HIS A 350 12.79 -8.30 0.60
N VAL A 351 12.42 -9.55 0.33
CA VAL A 351 13.07 -10.42 -0.66
C VAL A 351 12.05 -10.80 -1.70
N THR A 352 12.34 -10.61 -2.97
CA THR A 352 11.56 -11.19 -4.07
C THR A 352 12.27 -12.41 -4.59
N VAL A 353 11.62 -13.57 -4.58
CA VAL A 353 12.15 -14.80 -5.15
C VAL A 353 11.52 -15.02 -6.52
N CYS A 354 12.33 -14.94 -7.57
CA CYS A 354 11.97 -15.15 -8.97
C CYS A 354 12.50 -16.51 -9.45
N GLU A 355 11.61 -17.41 -9.86
CA GLU A 355 11.97 -18.76 -10.32
C GLU A 355 11.15 -19.17 -11.55
N ALA A 356 11.60 -20.21 -12.25
CA ALA A 356 10.94 -20.69 -13.47
C ALA A 356 9.50 -21.18 -13.24
N THR A 357 9.18 -21.62 -12.02
CA THR A 357 7.83 -22.03 -11.61
C THR A 357 7.46 -21.38 -10.28
N LEU A 358 6.15 -21.21 -10.07
CA LEU A 358 5.62 -20.63 -8.84
C LEU A 358 5.89 -21.53 -7.63
N GLU A 359 5.83 -22.86 -7.84
CA GLU A 359 6.11 -23.86 -6.81
C GLU A 359 7.56 -23.72 -6.31
N ARG A 360 8.51 -23.54 -7.23
CA ARG A 360 9.92 -23.37 -6.88
C ARG A 360 10.16 -22.04 -6.18
N ALA A 361 9.55 -20.95 -6.66
CA ALA A 361 9.62 -19.64 -6.01
C ALA A 361 9.13 -19.71 -4.56
N LEU A 362 8.00 -20.40 -4.32
CA LEU A 362 7.43 -20.58 -3.00
C LEU A 362 8.32 -21.45 -2.11
N GLU A 363 8.84 -22.57 -2.61
CA GLU A 363 9.77 -23.43 -1.86
C GLU A 363 10.99 -22.65 -1.38
N VAL A 364 11.63 -21.89 -2.27
CA VAL A 364 12.82 -21.08 -1.95
C VAL A 364 12.47 -19.95 -0.99
N ALA A 365 11.34 -19.25 -1.19
CA ALA A 365 10.89 -18.20 -0.28
C ALA A 365 10.63 -18.73 1.14
N LEU A 366 10.00 -19.89 1.28
CA LEU A 366 9.78 -20.53 2.58
C LEU A 366 11.08 -21.01 3.23
N ALA A 367 12.03 -21.52 2.44
CA ALA A 367 13.37 -21.87 2.94
C ALA A 367 14.12 -20.65 3.47
N ILE A 368 14.08 -19.52 2.74
CA ILE A 368 14.67 -18.24 3.18
C ILE A 368 14.02 -17.76 4.48
N ARG A 369 12.69 -17.81 4.58
CA ARG A 369 11.96 -17.43 5.81
C ARG A 369 12.44 -18.24 7.00
N LYS A 370 12.54 -19.57 6.84
CA LYS A 370 13.02 -20.48 7.88
C LYS A 370 14.45 -20.14 8.31
N ASP A 371 15.35 -19.91 7.36
CA ASP A 371 16.76 -19.65 7.66
C ASP A 371 17.01 -18.29 8.32
N LEU A 372 16.11 -17.32 8.07
CA LEU A 372 16.05 -16.02 8.74
C LEU A 372 15.28 -16.04 10.07
N GLY A 373 14.72 -17.19 10.48
CA GLY A 373 13.96 -17.30 11.72
C GLY A 373 12.62 -16.56 11.72
N ILE A 374 12.06 -16.30 10.53
CA ILE A 374 10.73 -15.72 10.39
C ILE A 374 9.70 -16.80 10.74
N ALA A 375 8.89 -16.56 11.77
CA ALA A 375 7.85 -17.50 12.19
C ALA A 375 6.83 -17.74 11.06
N GLU A 376 6.30 -18.96 10.98
CA GLU A 376 5.25 -19.29 10.02
C GLU A 376 4.03 -18.39 10.19
N SER A 377 3.46 -17.98 9.07
CA SER A 377 2.21 -17.23 9.01
C SER A 377 1.09 -18.22 9.36
N GLY A 378 0.36 -17.95 10.44
CA GLY A 378 -0.75 -18.79 10.91
C GLY A 378 -2.04 -18.60 10.14
#